data_AF-A0A5D2S4G1-F1
#
_entry.id   AF-A0A5D2S4G1-F1
#
_cell.length_a   1.000
_cell.length_b   1.000
_cell.length_c   1.000
_cell.angle_alpha   90.00
_cell.angle_beta   90.00
_cell.angle_gamma   90.00
#
_symmetry.space_group_name_H-M   'P 1'
#
loop_
_entity.id
_entity.type
_entity.pdbx_description
1 polymer ?
#
loop_
_entity_poly.entity_id
_entity_poly.type
_entity_poly.pdbx_seq_one_letter_code
_entity_poly.pdbx_strand_id
1 'polypeptide(L)'
;MATGLSTRNGNIGMALPTAAVNKLNNPLPSKECSNCSGHSPFFIHQVRHLGILRRLCTACVLRLHPSSFCPACFTFYGGSPPHPSKRVNCSNCCSLTHSHCAGDTILTSYLCTPCKDSSFSFFPLKDNKIDKKLALALLCAA
;
A
#
# COMPACT_ATOMS: atom_id res chain seq x y z
N MET A 1 44.91 -11.77 73.91
CA MET A 1 45.38 -12.43 72.68
C MET A 1 44.28 -12.32 71.64
N ALA A 2 44.63 -11.84 70.45
CA ALA A 2 43.76 -11.48 69.32
C ALA A 2 42.98 -12.68 68.74
N THR A 3 41.83 -12.54 68.08
CA THR A 3 41.58 -12.09 66.68
C THR A 3 40.04 -12.27 66.45
N GLY A 4 39.29 -11.68 65.52
CA GLY A 4 39.53 -10.88 64.32
C GLY A 4 38.17 -10.47 63.68
N LEU A 5 38.23 -9.51 62.75
CA LEU A 5 37.15 -8.76 62.06
C LEU A 5 36.27 -9.56 61.05
N SER A 6 35.03 -9.08 60.79
CA SER A 6 34.62 -8.59 59.44
C SER A 6 33.18 -8.03 59.34
N THR A 7 33.11 -6.73 59.05
CA THR A 7 32.42 -6.03 57.92
C THR A 7 30.94 -6.27 57.58
N ARG A 8 30.11 -5.21 57.63
CA ARG A 8 29.35 -4.61 56.48
C ARG A 8 28.46 -3.45 56.98
N ASN A 9 28.80 -2.20 56.68
CA ASN A 9 28.52 -1.43 55.45
C ASN A 9 27.08 -0.88 55.41
N GLY A 10 26.95 0.43 55.68
CA GLY A 10 25.69 1.16 55.59
C GLY A 10 25.30 1.48 54.15
N ASN A 11 24.01 1.68 53.92
CA ASN A 11 23.50 2.22 52.66
C ASN A 11 22.35 3.18 52.95
N ILE A 12 22.66 4.47 52.87
CA ILE A 12 21.70 5.59 52.85
C ILE A 12 21.04 5.62 51.47
N GLY A 13 19.80 5.16 51.39
CA GLY A 13 18.98 5.24 50.19
C GLY A 13 18.36 6.63 50.04
N MET A 14 19.02 7.51 49.27
CA MET A 14 18.38 8.71 48.73
C MET A 14 17.44 8.27 47.59
N ALA A 15 16.13 8.42 47.80
CA ALA A 15 15.14 8.20 46.75
C ALA A 15 15.23 9.33 45.71
N LEU A 16 15.64 8.97 44.50
CA LEU A 16 15.60 9.84 43.33
C LEU A 16 14.17 9.87 42.79
N PRO A 17 13.55 11.03 42.53
CA PRO A 17 12.24 11.07 41.89
C PRO A 17 12.39 10.62 40.43
N THR A 18 11.83 9.45 40.12
CA THR A 18 11.75 8.91 38.76
C THR A 18 10.90 9.86 37.92
N ALA A 19 11.55 10.58 37.01
CA ALA A 19 10.89 11.38 36.00
C ALA A 19 9.87 10.53 35.24
N ALA A 20 8.62 11.01 35.23
CA ALA A 20 7.56 10.45 34.42
C ALA A 20 8.00 10.50 32.95
N VAL A 21 8.32 9.34 32.38
CA VAL A 21 8.48 9.18 30.94
C VAL A 21 7.09 9.35 30.35
N ASN A 22 6.77 10.56 29.90
CA ASN A 22 5.66 10.78 28.98
C ASN A 22 5.96 9.96 27.73
N LYS A 23 5.36 8.76 27.66
CA LYS A 23 5.17 8.05 26.41
C LYS A 23 4.41 9.02 25.51
N LEU A 24 5.14 9.65 24.59
CA LEU A 24 4.54 10.24 23.41
C LEU A 24 3.88 9.05 22.70
N ASN A 25 2.60 8.84 22.96
CA ASN A 25 1.77 7.86 22.26
C ASN A 25 1.60 8.40 20.84
N ASN A 26 2.64 8.30 20.02
CA ASN A 26 2.46 8.37 18.59
C ASN A 26 1.51 7.21 18.26
N PRO A 27 0.31 7.47 17.72
CA PRO A 27 -0.54 6.40 17.24
C PRO A 27 0.30 5.61 16.23
N LEU A 28 0.47 4.31 16.49
CA LEU A 28 1.03 3.40 15.49
C LEU A 28 0.30 3.70 14.18
N PRO A 29 1.00 3.90 13.05
CA PRO A 29 0.33 4.26 11.80
C PRO A 29 -0.79 3.25 11.54
N SER A 30 -2.04 3.73 11.52
CA SER A 30 -3.21 2.91 11.23
C SER A 30 -2.91 2.09 9.98
N LYS A 31 -3.05 0.77 10.11
CA LYS A 31 -2.85 -0.19 9.00
C LYS A 31 -4.01 -0.17 8.00
N GLU A 32 -4.89 0.82 8.11
CA GLU A 32 -6.15 0.88 7.40
C GLU A 32 -6.02 1.79 6.19
N CYS A 33 -6.71 1.41 5.12
CA CYS A 33 -6.85 2.24 3.95
C CYS A 33 -7.89 3.34 4.20
N SER A 34 -7.50 4.60 4.03
CA SER A 34 -8.40 5.75 4.20
C SER A 34 -9.54 5.84 3.17
N ASN A 35 -9.52 5.02 2.12
CA ASN A 35 -10.53 5.03 1.06
C ASN A 35 -11.56 3.89 1.16
N CYS A 36 -11.12 2.66 1.44
CA CYS A 36 -12.02 1.51 1.51
C CYS A 36 -12.22 0.95 2.92
N SER A 37 -11.58 1.55 3.93
CA SER A 37 -11.61 1.07 5.33
C SER A 37 -11.25 -0.41 5.50
N GLY A 38 -10.56 -0.99 4.50
CA GLY A 38 -10.27 -2.41 4.47
C GLY A 38 -9.36 -2.81 5.62
N HIS A 39 -9.73 -3.89 6.32
CA HIS A 39 -8.91 -4.50 7.35
C HIS A 39 -7.69 -5.17 6.70
N SER A 40 -6.50 -4.80 7.17
CA SER A 40 -5.20 -5.39 6.82
C SER A 40 -4.79 -5.43 5.34
N PRO A 41 -4.72 -4.31 4.62
CA PRO A 41 -3.94 -4.24 3.39
C PRO A 41 -2.47 -4.56 3.68
N PHE A 42 -1.94 -5.59 3.02
CA PHE A 42 -0.54 -6.01 3.10
C PHE A 42 0.45 -4.87 2.81
N PHE A 43 0.04 -3.92 1.96
CA PHE A 43 0.81 -2.74 1.59
C PHE A 43 -0.06 -1.49 1.69
N ILE A 44 0.35 -0.56 2.55
CA ILE A 44 -0.19 0.80 2.63
C ILE A 44 0.83 1.76 2.01
N HIS A 45 0.37 2.54 1.04
CA HIS A 45 1.13 3.59 0.39
C HIS A 45 0.75 4.94 0.96
N GLN A 46 1.74 5.80 1.14
CA GLN A 46 1.52 7.21 1.47
C GLN A 46 1.58 8.02 0.18
N VAL A 47 0.41 8.43 -0.31
CA VAL A 47 0.28 9.12 -1.60
C VAL A 47 -0.32 10.50 -1.38
N ARG A 48 0.22 11.50 -2.08
CA ARG A 48 -0.40 12.82 -2.13
C ARG A 48 -1.47 12.81 -3.21
N HIS A 49 -2.72 12.98 -2.81
CA HIS A 49 -3.84 13.08 -3.73
C HIS A 49 -4.57 14.41 -3.49
N LEU A 50 -4.65 15.25 -4.52
CA LEU A 50 -5.22 16.61 -4.45
C LEU A 50 -4.64 17.48 -3.31
N GLY A 51 -3.31 17.39 -3.12
CA GLY A 51 -2.60 18.15 -2.07
C GLY A 51 -2.70 17.58 -0.65
N ILE A 52 -3.51 16.55 -0.43
CA ILE A 52 -3.67 15.90 0.88
C ILE A 52 -2.87 14.59 0.89
N LEU A 53 -2.06 14.38 1.94
CA LEU A 53 -1.40 13.10 2.16
C LEU A 53 -2.42 12.07 2.63
N ARG A 54 -2.61 11.00 1.85
CA ARG A 54 -3.56 9.91 2.15
C ARG A 54 -2.82 8.59 2.28
N ARG A 55 -3.33 7.73 3.15
CA ARG A 55 -2.88 6.34 3.29
C ARG A 55 -3.81 5.43 2.51
N LEU A 56 -3.33 4.84 1.43
CA LEU A 56 -4.13 4.01 0.54
C LEU A 56 -3.52 2.62 0.40
N CYS A 57 -4.35 1.59 0.37
CA CYS A 57 -3.86 0.27 -0.03
C CYS A 57 -3.50 0.26 -1.52
N THR A 58 -2.66 -0.69 -1.95
CA THR A 58 -2.23 -0.76 -3.36
C THR A 58 -3.40 -0.79 -4.34
N ALA A 59 -4.46 -1.54 -4.04
CA ALA A 59 -5.65 -1.58 -4.89
C ALA A 59 -6.32 -0.19 -5.03
N CYS A 60 -6.37 0.61 -3.96
CA CYS A 60 -6.91 1.96 -4.03
C CYS A 60 -6.00 2.90 -4.83
N VAL A 61 -4.68 2.82 -4.67
CA VAL A 61 -3.74 3.60 -5.49
C VAL A 61 -3.95 3.31 -6.98
N LEU A 62 -4.00 2.03 -7.36
CA LEU A 62 -4.22 1.64 -8.75
C LEU A 62 -5.59 2.09 -9.30
N ARG A 63 -6.64 2.06 -8.46
CA ARG A 63 -7.98 2.58 -8.85
C ARG A 63 -8.00 4.09 -9.03
N LEU A 64 -7.18 4.84 -8.28
CA LEU A 64 -7.06 6.30 -8.40
C LEU A 64 -6.26 6.72 -9.64
N HIS A 65 -5.38 5.85 -10.15
CA HIS A 65 -4.52 6.11 -11.30
C HIS A 65 -4.74 5.12 -12.46
N PRO A 66 -5.98 4.97 -12.97
CA PRO A 66 -6.32 3.92 -13.92
C PRO A 66 -5.68 4.11 -15.30
N SER A 67 -5.21 5.31 -15.63
CA SER A 67 -4.54 5.64 -16.89
C SER A 67 -3.02 5.49 -16.84
N SER A 68 -2.45 5.12 -15.69
CA SER A 68 -0.99 5.05 -15.49
C SER A 68 -0.38 3.69 -15.83
N PHE A 69 -1.20 2.65 -16.04
CA PHE A 69 -0.74 1.31 -16.34
C PHE A 69 -1.81 0.51 -17.10
N CYS A 70 -1.40 -0.60 -17.74
CA CYS A 70 -2.34 -1.53 -18.34
C CYS A 70 -2.94 -2.46 -17.28
N PRO A 71 -4.27 -2.49 -17.05
CA PRO A 71 -4.88 -3.33 -16.01
C PRO A 71 -4.82 -4.84 -16.28
N ALA A 72 -4.46 -5.24 -17.51
CA ALA A 72 -4.36 -6.64 -17.90
C ALA A 72 -2.94 -7.22 -17.72
N CYS A 73 -1.91 -6.43 -18.04
CA CYS A 73 -0.51 -6.89 -17.99
C CYS A 73 0.37 -6.17 -16.96
N PHE A 74 -0.18 -5.18 -16.24
CA PHE A 74 0.51 -4.38 -15.22
C PHE A 74 1.76 -3.65 -15.71
N THR A 75 1.82 -3.34 -17.01
CA THR A 75 2.88 -2.47 -17.55
C THR A 75 2.57 -1.03 -17.19
N PHE A 76 3.46 -0.41 -16.42
CA PHE A 76 3.43 1.00 -16.08
C PHE A 76 3.83 1.88 -17.27
N TYR A 77 3.15 3.00 -17.45
CA TYR A 77 3.36 3.89 -18.59
C TYR A 77 4.32 5.06 -18.32
N GLY A 78 4.63 5.37 -17.06
CA GLY A 78 5.62 6.40 -16.72
C GLY A 78 5.34 7.79 -17.28
N GLY A 79 4.07 8.16 -17.48
CA GLY A 79 3.68 9.43 -18.10
C GLY A 79 3.69 9.42 -19.64
N SER A 80 4.19 8.35 -20.27
CA SER A 80 4.09 8.11 -21.71
C SER A 80 3.06 7.02 -22.00
N PRO A 81 1.75 7.33 -22.03
CA PRO A 81 0.73 6.34 -22.35
C PRO A 81 0.94 5.77 -23.76
N PRO A 82 0.52 4.52 -24.04
CA PRO A 82 0.68 3.90 -25.35
C PRO A 82 0.00 4.75 -26.43
N HIS A 83 0.48 4.72 -27.67
CA HIS A 83 -0.15 5.44 -28.78
C HIS A 83 -1.66 5.10 -28.88
N PRO A 84 -2.55 6.05 -29.22
CA PRO A 84 -4.00 5.81 -29.31
C PRO A 84 -4.41 4.58 -30.13
N SER A 85 -3.69 4.27 -31.22
CA SER A 85 -3.95 3.06 -32.04
C SER A 85 -3.55 1.74 -31.38
N LYS A 86 -2.71 1.79 -30.33
CA LYS A 86 -2.20 0.63 -29.59
C LYS A 86 -2.84 0.48 -28.21
N ARG A 87 -3.89 1.26 -27.93
CA ARG A 87 -4.66 1.18 -26.68
C ARG A 87 -6.16 1.21 -26.97
N VAL A 88 -6.90 0.75 -25.98
CA VAL A 88 -8.35 0.82 -25.91
C VAL A 88 -8.73 1.45 -24.59
N ASN A 89 -9.69 2.36 -24.63
CA ASN A 89 -10.22 3.05 -23.46
C ASN A 89 -11.36 2.23 -22.86
N CYS A 90 -11.41 2.14 -21.53
CA CYS A 90 -12.58 1.61 -20.84
C CYS A 90 -13.78 2.56 -21.03
N SER A 91 -14.97 1.98 -21.23
CA SER A 91 -16.20 2.75 -21.43
C SER A 91 -16.73 3.38 -20.12
N ASN A 92 -16.34 2.84 -18.96
CA ASN A 92 -16.86 3.25 -17.65
C ASN A 92 -15.84 4.02 -16.78
N CYS A 93 -14.58 4.12 -17.20
CA CYS A 93 -13.55 4.83 -16.45
C CYS A 93 -12.40 5.27 -17.35
N CYS A 94 -11.45 6.03 -16.81
CA CYS A 94 -10.29 6.52 -17.57
C CYS A 94 -9.19 5.45 -17.80
N SER A 95 -9.49 4.16 -17.62
CA SER A 95 -8.47 3.11 -17.75
C SER A 95 -8.04 2.90 -19.21
N LEU A 96 -6.72 2.73 -19.40
CA LEU A 96 -6.11 2.48 -20.69
C LEU A 96 -5.55 1.05 -20.73
N THR A 97 -6.00 0.24 -21.67
CA THR A 97 -5.52 -1.12 -21.88
C THR A 97 -4.83 -1.22 -23.23
N HIS A 98 -3.73 -1.97 -23.35
CA HIS A 98 -3.15 -2.25 -24.67
C HIS A 98 -4.15 -2.96 -25.58
N SER A 99 -4.20 -2.64 -26.87
CA SER A 99 -5.12 -3.28 -27.82
C SER A 99 -4.96 -4.81 -27.82
N HIS A 100 -3.72 -5.31 -27.78
CA HIS A 100 -3.44 -6.75 -27.69
C HIS A 100 -3.83 -7.38 -26.34
N CYS A 101 -3.92 -6.58 -25.27
CA CYS A 101 -4.39 -7.05 -23.97
C CYS A 101 -5.92 -6.98 -23.79
N ALA A 102 -6.61 -6.22 -24.64
CA ALA A 102 -8.06 -6.12 -24.64
C ALA A 102 -8.75 -7.36 -25.27
N GLY A 103 -7.99 -8.19 -26.00
CA GLY A 103 -8.52 -9.33 -26.76
C GLY A 103 -9.40 -8.88 -27.92
N ASP A 104 -10.21 -9.80 -28.46
CA ASP A 104 -11.09 -9.53 -29.61
C ASP A 104 -12.30 -8.64 -29.27
N THR A 105 -12.36 -8.08 -28.06
CA THR A 105 -13.46 -7.23 -27.58
C THR A 105 -13.35 -5.78 -28.10
N ILE A 106 -12.86 -5.61 -29.33
CA ILE A 106 -12.77 -4.31 -30.04
C ILE A 106 -14.15 -3.89 -30.60
N LEU A 107 -15.20 -4.66 -30.30
CA LEU A 107 -16.58 -4.34 -30.66
C LEU A 107 -17.17 -3.37 -29.62
N THR A 108 -16.86 -2.11 -29.84
CA THR A 108 -17.53 -0.86 -29.39
C THR A 108 -17.64 -0.53 -27.90
N SER A 109 -17.50 -1.48 -26.97
CA SER A 109 -17.73 -1.21 -25.53
C SER A 109 -16.76 -1.96 -24.62
N TYR A 110 -15.45 -1.74 -24.78
CA TYR A 110 -14.46 -2.36 -23.90
C TYR A 110 -14.66 -1.92 -22.45
N LEU A 111 -14.63 -2.90 -21.53
CA LEU A 111 -14.60 -2.70 -20.10
C LEU A 111 -13.30 -3.29 -19.54
N CYS A 112 -12.53 -2.49 -18.82
CA CYS A 112 -11.36 -2.99 -18.10
C CYS A 112 -11.79 -3.97 -17.00
N THR A 113 -10.88 -4.87 -16.60
CA THR A 113 -11.15 -5.90 -15.58
C THR A 113 -11.83 -5.36 -14.32
N PRO A 114 -11.36 -4.22 -13.73
CA PRO A 114 -12.02 -3.62 -12.57
C PRO A 114 -13.45 -3.11 -12.81
N CYS A 115 -13.80 -2.71 -14.03
CA CYS A 115 -15.14 -2.25 -14.38
C CYS A 115 -16.06 -3.39 -14.81
N LYS A 116 -15.50 -4.49 -15.34
CA LYS A 116 -16.25 -5.69 -15.72
C LYS A 116 -16.71 -6.49 -14.51
N ASP A 117 -15.90 -6.52 -13.45
CA ASP A 117 -16.19 -7.26 -12.21
C ASP A 117 -15.98 -6.35 -11.00
N SER A 118 -17.06 -6.02 -10.29
CA SER A 118 -17.03 -5.18 -9.10
C SER A 118 -16.30 -5.83 -7.91
N SER A 119 -16.22 -7.17 -7.90
CA SER A 119 -15.48 -7.93 -6.90
C SER A 119 -13.98 -8.05 -7.21
N PHE A 120 -13.55 -7.53 -8.37
CA PHE A 120 -12.17 -7.59 -8.80
C PHE A 120 -11.22 -6.90 -7.81
N SER A 121 -10.22 -7.67 -7.39
CA SER A 121 -9.08 -7.17 -6.63
C SER A 121 -7.81 -7.33 -7.47
N PHE A 122 -7.03 -6.25 -7.55
CA PHE A 122 -5.68 -6.29 -8.13
C PHE A 122 -4.72 -7.17 -7.30
N PHE A 123 -5.04 -7.42 -6.02
CA PHE A 123 -4.19 -8.14 -5.08
C PHE A 123 -4.99 -9.19 -4.31
N PRO A 124 -5.34 -10.33 -4.93
CA PRO A 124 -5.92 -11.47 -4.24
C PRO A 124 -4.80 -12.23 -3.50
N LEU A 125 -4.28 -11.64 -2.42
CA LEU A 125 -3.24 -12.26 -1.60
C LEU A 125 -3.90 -13.29 -0.67
N LYS A 126 -3.87 -14.57 -1.07
CA LYS A 126 -4.36 -15.68 -0.24
C LYS A 126 -3.27 -16.28 0.67
N ASP A 127 -2.01 -16.26 0.23
CA ASP A 127 -0.93 -17.05 0.87
C ASP A 127 0.35 -16.26 1.21
N ASN A 128 0.28 -14.94 1.39
CA ASN A 128 1.44 -14.07 1.65
C ASN A 128 2.60 -14.16 0.60
N LYS A 129 2.36 -14.82 -0.54
CA LYS A 129 3.32 -14.95 -1.63
C LYS A 129 3.09 -13.84 -2.64
N ILE A 130 4.18 -13.15 -3.00
CA ILE A 130 4.20 -12.13 -4.04
C ILE A 130 4.70 -12.82 -5.31
N ASP A 131 3.83 -12.95 -6.31
CA ASP A 131 4.23 -13.42 -7.63
C ASP A 131 4.71 -12.25 -8.50
N LYS A 132 5.23 -12.56 -9.70
CA LYS A 132 5.73 -11.54 -10.63
C LYS A 132 4.65 -10.50 -11.00
N LYS A 133 3.39 -10.91 -11.12
CA LYS A 133 2.29 -10.00 -11.50
C LYS A 133 1.96 -9.03 -10.37
N LEU A 134 1.90 -9.51 -9.13
CA LEU A 134 1.71 -8.69 -7.94
C LEU A 134 2.87 -7.73 -7.73
N ALA A 135 4.11 -8.18 -7.97
CA ALA A 135 5.28 -7.31 -7.92
C ALA A 135 5.20 -6.15 -8.94
N LEU A 136 4.77 -6.43 -10.18
CA LEU A 136 4.54 -5.38 -11.18
C LEU A 136 3.41 -4.43 -10.79
N ALA A 137 2.33 -4.95 -10.21
CA ALA A 137 1.23 -4.14 -9.73
C ALA A 137 1.67 -3.22 -8.57
N LEU A 138 2.59 -3.66 -7.70
CA LEU A 138 3.20 -2.82 -6.67
C LEU A 138 4.04 -1.69 -7.27
N LEU A 139 4.81 -1.96 -8.33
CA LEU A 139 5.59 -0.94 -9.02
C LEU A 139 4.71 0.16 -9.61
N CYS A 140 3.51 -0.18 -10.08
CA CYS A 140 2.55 0.79 -10.61
C CYS A 140 1.95 1.72 -9.53
N ALA A 141 2.12 1.39 -8.25
CA ALA A 141 1.61 2.15 -7.11
C ALA A 141 2.70 2.94 -6.35
N ALA A 142 3.96 2.80 -6.77
CA ALA A 142 5.13 3.42 -6.14
C ALA A 142 5.45 4.81 -6.71
#